data_AF-A0AAW4PGA4-F1
#
_entry.id   AF-A0AAW4PGA4-F1
#
_cell.length_a   1.000
_cell.length_b   1.000
_cell.length_c   1.000
_cell.angle_alpha   90.00
_cell.angle_beta   90.00
_cell.angle_gamma   90.00
#
_symmetry.space_group_name_H-M   'P 1'
#
loop_
_entity.id
_entity.type
_entity.pdbx_description
1 polymer ?
#
loop_
_entity_poly.entity_id
_entity_poly.type
_entity_poly.pdbx_seq_one_letter_code
_entity_poly.pdbx_strand_id
1 'polypeptide(L)'
;RPEDLTLHDDPTGGHEFEAVVDVVEPMGSISYVYLQPRQQDHGEPFIAETDGQRPISEGSEVYVEIPDEDIHLFDAKTGETIHQRKLDADAELALEDGMQTVSSSSD
;
A
#
# COMPACT_ATOMS: atom_id res chain seq x y z
N ARG A 1 -0.62 -0.56 3.44
CA ARG A 1 -1.22 -1.77 2.81
C ARG A 1 -0.89 -1.74 1.32
N PRO A 2 -1.17 -2.77 0.50
CA PRO A 2 -0.87 -2.70 -0.94
C PRO A 2 -1.40 -1.45 -1.63
N GLU A 3 -2.62 -1.03 -1.27
CA GLU A 3 -3.31 0.15 -1.79
C GLU A 3 -2.76 1.50 -1.28
N ASP A 4 -1.96 1.49 -0.21
CA ASP A 4 -1.41 2.71 0.38
C ASP A 4 0.03 3.00 -0.13
N LEU A 5 0.60 2.15 -1.00
CA LEU A 5 1.93 2.32 -1.55
C LEU A 5 1.89 3.16 -2.84
N THR A 6 2.81 4.11 -2.97
CA THR A 6 3.00 4.85 -4.23
C THR A 6 4.28 4.41 -4.89
N LEU A 7 4.22 4.05 -6.19
CA LEU A 7 5.41 3.75 -6.98
C LEU A 7 5.81 4.97 -7.80
N HIS A 8 7.09 5.30 -7.84
CA HIS A 8 7.68 6.33 -8.70
C HIS A 8 8.69 5.69 -9.66
N ASP A 9 8.80 6.27 -10.85
CA ASP A 9 9.76 5.81 -11.86
C ASP A 9 11.16 6.40 -11.60
N ASP A 10 11.21 7.55 -10.92
CA ASP A 10 12.41 8.28 -10.51
C ASP A 10 12.36 8.59 -9.00
N PRO A 11 13.51 8.76 -8.33
CA PRO A 11 13.53 9.09 -6.91
C PRO A 11 12.97 10.49 -6.67
N THR A 12 12.07 10.59 -5.69
CA THR A 12 11.41 11.83 -5.27
C THR A 12 12.11 12.50 -4.09
N GLY A 13 13.00 11.78 -3.39
CA GLY A 13 13.73 12.28 -2.22
C GLY A 13 12.92 12.26 -0.91
N GLY A 14 11.75 11.62 -0.92
CA GLY A 14 10.92 11.36 0.26
C GLY A 14 11.30 10.08 1.01
N HIS A 15 10.34 9.53 1.76
CA HIS A 15 10.48 8.23 2.42
C HIS A 15 10.24 7.09 1.42
N GLU A 16 11.22 6.90 0.54
CA GLU A 16 11.17 5.89 -0.52
C GLU A 16 12.32 4.88 -0.43
N PHE A 17 12.10 3.70 -1.00
CA PHE A 17 13.14 2.69 -1.16
C PHE A 17 13.06 2.03 -2.53
N GLU A 18 14.21 1.58 -3.03
CA GLU A 18 14.34 1.00 -4.36
C GLU A 18 13.88 -0.48 -4.37
N ALA A 19 13.09 -0.84 -5.38
CA ALA A 19 12.63 -2.20 -5.62
C ALA A 19 12.64 -2.55 -7.12
N VAL A 20 12.61 -3.84 -7.40
CA VAL A 20 12.43 -4.37 -8.77
C VAL A 20 11.10 -5.08 -8.87
N VAL A 21 10.40 -4.86 -9.98
CA VAL A 21 9.16 -5.56 -10.31
C VAL A 21 9.47 -7.01 -10.67
N ASP A 22 8.89 -7.96 -9.93
CA ASP A 22 8.98 -9.40 -10.22
C ASP A 22 7.80 -9.86 -11.08
N VAL A 23 6.57 -9.51 -10.69
CA VAL A 23 5.35 -9.91 -11.40
C VAL A 23 4.36 -8.75 -11.44
N VAL A 24 3.66 -8.61 -12.58
CA VAL A 24 2.52 -7.70 -12.73
C VAL A 24 1.28 -8.53 -13.03
N GLU A 25 0.23 -8.37 -12.22
CA GLU A 25 -1.06 -9.03 -12.37
C GLU A 25 -2.16 -8.02 -12.71
N PRO A 26 -2.51 -7.83 -13.99
CA PRO A 26 -3.54 -6.87 -14.41
C PRO A 26 -4.95 -7.38 -14.12
N MET A 27 -5.74 -6.57 -13.41
CA MET A 27 -7.13 -6.89 -13.01
C MET A 27 -8.15 -5.94 -13.64
N GLY A 28 -7.80 -5.31 -14.77
CA GLY A 28 -8.64 -4.35 -15.46
C GLY A 28 -8.33 -2.92 -15.02
N SER A 29 -9.04 -2.41 -14.01
CA SER A 29 -8.85 -1.04 -13.51
C SER A 29 -7.67 -0.89 -12.56
N ILE A 30 -7.20 -1.99 -11.97
CA ILE A 30 -6.04 -2.04 -11.08
C ILE A 30 -5.05 -3.11 -11.56
N SER A 31 -3.81 -3.01 -11.11
CA SER A 31 -2.81 -4.08 -11.21
C SER A 31 -2.16 -4.32 -9.86
N TYR A 32 -1.94 -5.59 -9.51
CA TYR A 32 -1.08 -5.94 -8.39
C TYR A 32 0.36 -6.11 -8.90
N VAL A 33 1.30 -5.50 -8.19
CA VAL A 33 2.72 -5.48 -8.56
C VAL A 33 3.50 -6.11 -7.42
N TYR A 34 4.15 -7.23 -7.71
CA TYR A 34 5.02 -7.93 -6.78
C TYR A 34 6.42 -7.33 -6.86
N LEU A 35 6.97 -6.93 -5.72
CA LEU A 35 8.17 -6.10 -5.64
C LEU A 35 9.21 -6.75 -4.74
N GLN A 36 10.46 -6.75 -5.22
CA GLN A 36 11.61 -7.23 -4.47
C GLN A 36 12.50 -6.03 -4.06
N PRO A 37 12.68 -5.77 -2.75
CA PRO A 37 13.56 -4.69 -2.29
C PRO A 37 15.02 -4.91 -2.72
N ARG A 38 15.70 -3.88 -3.20
CA ARG A 38 17.13 -3.95 -3.62
C ARG A 38 18.10 -3.88 -2.45
N GLN A 39 17.79 -3.08 -1.43
CA GLN A 39 18.72 -2.75 -0.35
C GLN A 39 18.60 -3.68 0.87
N GLN A 40 17.80 -4.74 0.77
CA GLN A 40 17.54 -5.67 1.86
C GLN A 40 17.92 -7.08 1.40
N ASP A 41 19.07 -7.61 1.84
CA ASP A 41 19.56 -8.95 1.48
C ASP A 41 18.56 -10.09 1.82
N HIS A 42 17.62 -9.82 2.73
CA HIS A 42 16.55 -10.72 3.16
C HIS A 42 15.17 -10.05 3.14
N GLY A 43 14.98 -9.04 2.29
CA GLY A 43 13.67 -8.41 2.14
C GLY A 43 12.64 -9.44 1.65
N GLU A 44 11.58 -9.63 2.44
CA GLU A 44 10.41 -10.37 1.96
C GLU A 44 9.78 -9.58 0.80
N PRO A 45 9.32 -10.27 -0.25
CA PRO A 45 8.58 -9.60 -1.31
C PRO A 45 7.31 -8.99 -0.75
N PHE A 46 6.92 -7.85 -1.31
CA PHE A 46 5.70 -7.15 -0.93
C PHE A 46 4.92 -6.78 -2.19
N ILE A 47 3.66 -6.42 -1.99
CA ILE A 47 2.70 -6.17 -3.07
C ILE A 47 2.27 -4.72 -2.99
N ALA A 48 2.26 -4.05 -4.13
CA ALA A 48 1.62 -2.76 -4.33
C ALA A 48 0.41 -2.90 -5.26
N GLU A 49 -0.61 -2.09 -5.03
CA GLU A 49 -1.72 -1.91 -5.98
C GLU A 49 -1.49 -0.62 -6.76
N THR A 50 -1.67 -0.65 -8.08
CA THR A 50 -1.57 0.54 -8.94
C THR A 50 -2.74 0.62 -9.91
N ASP A 51 -2.90 1.77 -10.57
CA ASP A 51 -3.80 1.89 -11.71
C ASP A 51 -3.47 0.85 -12.80
N GLY A 52 -4.49 0.19 -13.33
CA GLY A 52 -4.34 -0.91 -14.30
C GLY A 52 -3.81 -0.48 -15.67
N GLN A 53 -3.84 0.82 -15.98
CA GLN A 53 -3.31 1.40 -17.21
C GLN A 53 -1.90 1.98 -17.01
N ARG A 54 -1.36 1.96 -15.78
CA ARG A 54 0.01 2.38 -15.53
C ARG A 54 0.97 1.48 -16.33
N PRO A 55 1.85 2.05 -17.17
CA PRO A 55 2.85 1.27 -17.89
C PRO A 55 3.93 0.80 -16.90
N ILE A 56 3.84 -0.46 -16.47
CA ILE A 56 4.82 -1.12 -15.60
C ILE A 56 5.08 -2.52 -16.13
N SER A 57 6.32 -3.01 -16.01
CA SER A 57 6.74 -4.30 -16.55
C SER A 57 7.65 -5.02 -15.59
N GLU A 58 7.64 -6.36 -15.64
CA GLU A 58 8.62 -7.21 -14.97
C GLU A 58 10.05 -6.73 -15.28
N GLY A 59 10.90 -6.73 -14.26
CA GLY A 59 12.28 -6.25 -14.31
C GLY A 59 12.44 -4.73 -14.20
N SER A 60 11.36 -3.94 -14.16
CA SER A 60 11.46 -2.48 -14.00
C SER A 60 11.98 -2.12 -12.61
N GLU A 61 12.87 -1.14 -12.54
CA GLU A 61 13.29 -0.49 -11.30
C GLU A 61 12.26 0.58 -10.93
N VAL A 62 11.82 0.58 -9.68
CA VAL A 62 10.85 1.54 -9.15
C VAL A 62 11.25 2.01 -7.75
N TYR A 63 10.80 3.19 -7.37
CA TYR A 63 10.95 3.75 -6.03
C TYR A 63 9.61 3.65 -5.31
N VAL A 64 9.58 2.95 -4.19
CA VAL A 64 8.37 2.71 -3.41
C VAL A 64 8.32 3.68 -2.26
N GLU A 65 7.34 4.58 -2.28
CA GLU A 65 7.04 5.49 -1.20
C GLU A 65 6.02 4.85 -0.24
N ILE A 66 6.30 4.96 1.06
CA ILE A 66 5.36 4.62 2.12
C ILE A 66 4.98 5.92 2.82
N PRO A 67 3.71 6.37 2.71
CA PRO A 67 3.24 7.54 3.44
C PRO A 67 3.30 7.32 4.96
N ASP A 68 3.80 8.31 5.69
CA ASP A 68 3.92 8.25 7.16
C ASP A 68 2.57 8.07 7.86
N GLU A 69 1.47 8.52 7.23
CA GLU A 69 0.13 8.45 7.78
C GLU A 69 -0.56 7.09 7.58
N ASP A 70 -0.07 6.27 6.65
CA ASP A 70 -0.66 4.98 6.27
C ASP A 70 0.09 3.77 6.82
N ILE A 71 1.05 4.00 7.72
CA ILE A 71 1.85 2.94 8.31
C ILE A 71 1.24 2.41 9.61
N HIS A 72 1.41 1.11 9.82
CA HIS A 72 1.11 0.46 11.09
C HIS A 72 2.42 0.02 11.75
N LEU A 73 2.59 0.32 13.03
CA LEU A 73 3.75 -0.10 13.80
C LEU A 73 3.34 -1.02 14.93
N PHE A 74 4.01 -2.16 15.05
CA PHE A 74 3.76 -3.18 16.06
C PHE A 74 5.03 -3.50 16.84
N ASP A 75 4.89 -3.81 18.13
CA ASP A 75 5.97 -4.39 18.92
C ASP A 75 6.16 -5.86 18.53
N ALA A 76 7.35 -6.20 18.02
CA ALA A 76 7.64 -7.56 17.53
C ALA A 76 7.65 -8.64 18.63
N LYS A 77 7.80 -8.27 19.91
CA LYS A 77 7.83 -9.23 21.04
C LYS A 77 6.44 -9.46 21.62
N THR A 78 5.64 -8.40 21.77
CA THR A 78 4.34 -8.47 22.43
C THR A 78 3.17 -8.55 21.45
N GLY A 79 3.37 -8.10 20.21
CA GLY A 79 2.31 -7.95 19.22
C GLY A 79 1.41 -6.72 19.46
N GLU A 80 1.76 -5.84 20.40
CA GLU A 80 1.00 -4.62 20.67
C GLU A 80 1.12 -3.62 19.53
N THR A 81 0.02 -2.96 19.19
CA THR A 81 0.01 -1.86 18.22
C THR A 81 0.56 -0.59 18.84
N ILE A 82 1.69 -0.11 18.32
CA ILE A 82 2.33 1.15 18.72
C ILE A 82 1.75 2.31 17.93
N HIS A 83 1.45 2.10 16.64
CA HIS A 83 0.88 3.12 15.75
C HIS A 83 -0.15 2.51 14.81
N GLN A 84 -1.25 3.24 14.63
CA GLN A 84 -2.27 2.94 13.63
C GLN A 84 -2.28 4.06 12.60
N ARG A 85 -2.51 3.68 11.34
CA ARG A 85 -2.76 4.64 10.27
C ARG A 85 -3.83 5.66 10.67
N LYS A 86 -3.66 6.89 10.23
CA LYS A 86 -4.69 7.92 10.35
C LYS A 86 -5.55 7.85 9.10
N LEU A 87 -6.84 7.56 9.28
CA LEU A 87 -7.80 7.70 8.21
C LEU A 87 -8.10 9.18 8.01
N ASP A 88 -8.12 9.62 6.75
CA ASP A 88 -8.65 10.95 6.44
C ASP A 88 -10.11 11.07 6.87
N ALA A 89 -10.53 12.28 7.22
CA ALA A 89 -11.89 12.56 7.69
C ALA A 89 -12.97 12.06 6.71
N ASP A 90 -12.68 12.06 5.41
CA ASP A 90 -13.59 11.57 4.38
C ASP A 90 -13.74 10.04 4.43
N ALA A 91 -12.66 9.31 4.73
CA ALA A 91 -12.70 7.86 4.90
C ALA A 91 -13.41 7.48 6.22
N GLU A 92 -13.24 8.28 7.27
CA GLU A 92 -13.95 8.11 8.54
C GLU A 92 -15.47 8.32 8.34
N LEU A 93 -15.87 9.38 7.63
CA LEU A 93 -17.27 9.65 7.28
C LEU A 93 -17.89 8.53 6.41
N ALA A 94 -17.15 7.99 5.44
CA ALA A 94 -17.62 6.89 4.61
C ALA A 94 -17.85 5.60 5.42
N LEU A 95 -17.01 5.33 6.42
CA LEU A 95 -17.18 4.20 7.34
C LEU A 95 -18.37 4.40 8.28
N GLU A 96 -18.61 5.62 8.76
CA GLU A 96 -19.78 5.97 9.57
C GLU A 96 -21.09 5.79 8.78
N ASP A 97 -21.14 6.24 7.53
CA ASP A 97 -22.32 6.10 6.66
C ASP A 97 -22.61 4.62 6.33
N GLY A 98 -21.56 3.83 6.09
CA GLY A 98 -21.66 2.38 5.94
C GLY A 98 -22.18 1.66 7.19
N MET A 99 -21.83 2.15 8.39
CA MET A 99 -22.30 1.55 9.66
C MET A 99 -23.74 1.94 10.01
N GLN A 100 -24.22 3.12 9.58
CA GLN A 100 -25.62 3.55 9.76
C GLN A 100 -26.59 2.83 8.82
N THR A 101 -26.19 2.57 7.57
CA THR A 101 -27.01 1.85 6.59
C THR A 101 -27.24 0.38 6.98
N VAL A 102 -26.24 -0.31 7.54
CA VAL A 102 -26.43 -1.68 8.06
C VAL A 102 -27.35 -1.72 9.28
N SER A 103 -27.29 -0.71 10.16
CA SER A 103 -28.15 -0.64 11.35
C SER A 103 -29.62 -0.34 11.03
N SER A 104 -29.90 0.44 9.97
CA SER A 104 -31.26 0.79 9.52
C SER A 104 -31.91 -0.28 8.65
N SER A 105 -31.14 -1.21 8.08
CA SER A 105 -31.66 -2.35 7.32
C SER A 105 -32.09 -3.56 8.18
N SER A 106 -31.93 -3.46 9.51
CA SER A 106 -32.23 -4.54 10.46
C SER A 106 -33.56 -4.37 11.23
N ASP A 107 -34.43 -3.43 10.83
CA ASP A 107 -35.80 -3.24 11.36
C ASP A 107 -36.88 -3.65 10.36
#